data_AF-A0A535VCD4-F1
#
_entry.id   AF-A0A535VCD4-F1
#
_cell.length_a   1.000
_cell.length_b   1.000
_cell.length_c   1.000
_cell.angle_alpha   90.00
_cell.angle_beta   90.00
_cell.angle_gamma   90.00
#
_symmetry.space_group_name_H-M   'P 1'
#
loop_
_entity.id
_entity.type
_entity.pdbx_description
1 polymer ?
#
loop_
_entity_poly.entity_id
_entity_poly.type
_entity_poly.pdbx_seq_one_letter_code
_entity_poly.pdbx_strand_id
1 'polypeptide(L)'
;MIWPSVSTETIGQRIRKLRNERGLSLAKVAKEDFSRAFLNQVELGRAQPSTRVLRVIATRLGTQADYLLEGRLPGVDRELALETARVLLLHDHPRKALQALEGAEHGDWPVGTDARLCKAGALTMLGRDQEARTLLRAERKVIVAHQDKRRLEWWRSLWRGERKFSLAGGDIRKAANLHVKLADRAVRTGDTRMALEHYRAARVLLEV
;
A
#
# COMPACT_ATOMS: atom_id res chain seq x y z
N MET A 1 27.60 -4.83 -4.49
CA MET A 1 26.63 -5.62 -3.72
C MET A 1 25.27 -5.46 -4.41
N ILE A 2 24.90 -6.44 -5.24
CA ILE A 2 23.74 -6.37 -6.13
C ILE A 2 22.51 -6.78 -5.32
N TRP A 3 21.56 -5.86 -5.11
CA TRP A 3 20.25 -6.22 -4.56
C TRP A 3 19.51 -7.12 -5.57
N PRO A 4 18.88 -8.23 -5.15
CA PRO A 4 18.07 -9.02 -6.06
C PRO A 4 16.89 -8.16 -6.53
N SER A 5 16.80 -8.02 -7.85
CA SER A 5 15.76 -7.30 -8.57
C SER A 5 14.38 -7.95 -8.37
N VAL A 6 13.37 -7.10 -8.45
CA VAL A 6 11.93 -7.32 -8.75
C VAL A 6 11.55 -8.81 -8.94
N SER A 7 10.60 -9.28 -8.13
CA SER A 7 10.05 -10.63 -8.17
C SER A 7 9.75 -11.11 -9.60
N THR A 8 10.57 -12.02 -10.14
CA THR A 8 10.49 -12.60 -11.49
C THR A 8 9.33 -13.59 -11.67
N GLU A 9 8.35 -13.57 -10.77
CA GLU A 9 7.23 -14.51 -10.77
C GLU A 9 6.20 -14.11 -11.84
N THR A 10 5.73 -15.06 -12.64
CA THR A 10 4.67 -14.82 -13.63
C THR A 10 3.29 -14.79 -12.96
N ILE A 11 2.29 -14.26 -13.67
CA ILE A 11 0.88 -14.26 -13.21
C ILE A 11 0.44 -15.69 -12.84
N GLY A 12 0.75 -16.66 -13.69
CA GLY A 12 0.40 -18.07 -13.47
C GLY A 12 1.03 -18.66 -12.21
N GLN A 13 2.32 -18.36 -11.98
CA GLN A 13 3.03 -18.79 -10.78
C GLN A 13 2.41 -18.20 -9.51
N ARG A 14 2.06 -16.89 -9.51
CA ARG A 14 1.38 -16.24 -8.38
C ARG A 14 0.01 -16.85 -8.08
N ILE A 15 -0.78 -17.13 -9.11
CA ILE A 15 -2.09 -17.80 -8.97
C ILE A 15 -1.90 -19.17 -8.32
N ARG A 16 -0.98 -19.99 -8.85
CA ARG A 16 -0.69 -21.33 -8.34
C ARG A 16 -0.23 -21.31 -6.88
N LYS A 17 0.67 -20.39 -6.55
CA LYS A 17 1.19 -20.20 -5.19
C LYS A 17 0.06 -19.89 -4.21
N LEU A 18 -0.71 -18.83 -4.46
CA LEU A 18 -1.84 -18.43 -3.60
C LEU A 18 -2.90 -19.52 -3.46
N ARG A 19 -3.17 -20.25 -4.55
CA ARG A 19 -4.12 -21.36 -4.56
C ARG A 19 -3.64 -22.49 -3.62
N ASN A 20 -2.36 -22.86 -3.70
CA ASN A 20 -1.77 -23.90 -2.88
C ASN A 20 -1.70 -23.49 -1.40
N GLU A 21 -1.29 -22.25 -1.10
CA GLU A 21 -1.26 -21.70 0.27
C GLU A 21 -2.64 -21.75 0.95
N ARG A 22 -3.71 -21.65 0.17
CA ARG A 22 -5.11 -21.71 0.65
C ARG A 22 -5.73 -23.11 0.58
N GLY A 23 -4.97 -24.13 0.18
CA GLY A 23 -5.48 -25.50 0.04
C GLY A 23 -6.61 -25.63 -0.99
N LEU A 24 -6.68 -24.74 -1.97
CA LEU A 24 -7.76 -24.73 -2.97
C LEU A 24 -7.40 -25.64 -4.16
N SER A 25 -8.34 -26.44 -4.62
CA SER A 25 -8.17 -27.18 -5.88
C SER A 25 -8.42 -26.27 -7.09
N LEU A 26 -7.88 -26.65 -8.26
CA LEU A 26 -8.18 -25.94 -9.52
C LEU A 26 -9.69 -25.86 -9.78
N ALA A 27 -10.43 -26.93 -9.50
CA ALA A 27 -11.88 -26.96 -9.66
C ALA A 27 -12.60 -25.97 -8.72
N LYS A 28 -12.09 -25.81 -7.49
CA LYS A 28 -12.66 -24.88 -6.50
C LYS A 28 -12.47 -23.41 -6.90
N VAL A 29 -11.36 -23.09 -7.57
CA VAL A 29 -11.08 -21.74 -8.09
C VAL A 29 -11.79 -21.50 -9.42
N ALA A 30 -12.01 -22.53 -10.23
CA ALA A 30 -12.61 -22.40 -11.56
C ALA A 30 -14.15 -22.35 -11.55
N LYS A 31 -14.77 -23.21 -10.73
CA LYS A 31 -16.23 -23.40 -10.64
C LYS A 31 -16.94 -23.30 -12.01
N GLU A 32 -18.02 -22.54 -12.12
CA GLU A 32 -18.81 -22.33 -13.35
C GLU A 32 -18.27 -21.24 -14.30
N ASP A 33 -17.35 -20.37 -13.84
CA ASP A 33 -16.89 -19.21 -14.64
C ASP A 33 -15.89 -19.58 -15.75
N PHE A 34 -15.11 -20.64 -15.56
CA PHE A 34 -14.14 -21.15 -16.53
C PHE A 34 -13.75 -22.59 -16.20
N SER A 35 -13.12 -23.29 -17.15
CA SER A 35 -12.77 -24.69 -16.96
C SER A 35 -11.54 -24.88 -16.06
N ARG A 36 -11.50 -26.02 -15.35
CA ARG A 36 -10.31 -26.49 -14.60
C ARG A 36 -9.06 -26.54 -15.50
N ALA A 37 -9.25 -26.99 -16.75
CA ALA A 37 -8.18 -27.09 -17.74
C ALA A 37 -7.64 -25.71 -18.13
N PHE A 38 -8.52 -24.72 -18.32
CA PHE A 38 -8.12 -23.34 -18.58
C PHE A 38 -7.28 -22.76 -17.45
N LEU A 39 -7.73 -22.89 -16.19
CA LEU A 39 -6.94 -22.42 -15.04
C LEU A 39 -5.57 -23.10 -14.95
N ASN A 40 -5.49 -24.39 -15.27
CA ASN A 40 -4.20 -25.10 -15.33
C ASN A 40 -3.27 -24.52 -16.41
N GLN A 41 -3.80 -24.18 -17.60
CA GLN A 41 -3.00 -23.53 -18.64
C GLN A 41 -2.53 -22.12 -18.20
N VAL A 42 -3.37 -21.38 -17.48
CA VAL A 42 -2.99 -20.09 -16.90
C VAL A 42 -1.87 -20.25 -15.87
N GLU A 43 -1.98 -21.21 -14.94
CA GLU A 43 -0.94 -21.48 -13.93
C GLU A 43 0.41 -21.91 -14.54
N LEU A 44 0.37 -22.55 -15.72
CA LEU A 44 1.55 -22.94 -16.49
C LEU A 44 2.09 -21.82 -17.40
N GLY A 45 1.44 -20.64 -17.43
CA GLY A 45 1.82 -19.53 -18.30
C GLY A 45 1.51 -19.74 -19.79
N ARG A 46 0.69 -20.74 -20.12
CA ARG A 46 0.33 -21.13 -21.50
C ARG A 46 -0.95 -20.47 -22.01
N ALA A 47 -1.73 -19.86 -21.12
CA ALA A 47 -2.92 -19.10 -21.45
C ALA A 47 -2.97 -17.79 -20.66
N GLN A 48 -3.47 -16.73 -21.28
CA GLN A 48 -3.64 -15.43 -20.64
C GLN A 48 -5.13 -15.23 -20.28
N PRO A 49 -5.47 -15.01 -19.01
CA PRO A 49 -6.85 -14.71 -18.61
C PRO A 49 -7.25 -13.31 -19.05
N SER A 50 -8.52 -13.14 -19.45
CA SER A 50 -9.09 -11.81 -19.61
C SER A 50 -9.15 -11.08 -18.27
N THR A 51 -9.26 -9.75 -18.30
CA THR A 51 -9.39 -8.93 -17.08
C THR A 51 -10.56 -9.36 -16.21
N ARG A 52 -11.69 -9.75 -16.83
CA ARG A 52 -12.87 -10.28 -16.12
C ARG A 52 -12.54 -11.58 -15.39
N VAL A 53 -11.93 -12.54 -16.08
CA VAL A 53 -11.56 -13.84 -15.49
C VAL A 53 -10.52 -13.67 -14.39
N LEU A 54 -9.55 -12.78 -14.59
CA LEU A 54 -8.53 -12.49 -13.59
C LEU A 54 -9.14 -11.91 -12.29
N ARG A 55 -10.13 -11.03 -12.38
CA ARG A 55 -10.86 -10.52 -11.20
C ARG A 55 -11.58 -11.65 -10.45
N VAL A 56 -12.23 -12.56 -11.17
CA VAL A 56 -12.88 -13.73 -10.55
C VAL A 56 -11.87 -14.61 -9.82
N ILE A 57 -10.72 -14.88 -10.45
CA ILE A 57 -9.62 -15.63 -9.83
C ILE A 57 -9.15 -14.90 -8.56
N ALA A 58 -8.90 -13.59 -8.64
CA ALA A 58 -8.45 -12.78 -7.51
C ALA A 58 -9.43 -12.82 -6.33
N THR A 59 -10.72 -12.62 -6.58
CA THR A 59 -11.77 -12.70 -5.55
C THR A 59 -11.79 -14.07 -4.86
N ARG A 60 -11.71 -15.16 -5.63
CA ARG A 60 -11.72 -16.54 -5.08
C ARG A 60 -10.46 -16.89 -4.31
N LEU A 61 -9.34 -16.29 -4.69
CA LEU A 61 -8.07 -16.39 -3.98
C LEU A 61 -7.95 -15.33 -2.88
N GLY A 62 -8.98 -14.52 -2.58
CA GLY A 62 -8.90 -13.48 -1.55
C GLY A 62 -7.73 -12.52 -1.74
N THR A 63 -7.52 -12.06 -2.97
CA THR A 63 -6.49 -11.08 -3.35
C THR A 63 -7.04 -10.07 -4.37
N GLN A 64 -6.20 -9.13 -4.82
CA GLN A 64 -6.54 -8.14 -5.85
C GLN A 64 -5.97 -8.56 -7.21
N ALA A 65 -6.65 -8.18 -8.31
CA ALA A 65 -6.19 -8.49 -9.67
C ALA A 65 -4.82 -7.87 -9.96
N ASP A 66 -4.56 -6.67 -9.44
CA ASP A 66 -3.28 -5.96 -9.55
C ASP A 66 -2.13 -6.76 -8.95
N TYR A 67 -2.34 -7.44 -7.82
CA TYR A 67 -1.35 -8.34 -7.24
C TYR A 67 -1.01 -9.50 -8.18
N LEU A 68 -2.02 -10.08 -8.83
CA LEU A 68 -1.79 -11.16 -9.78
C LEU A 68 -1.02 -10.66 -11.01
N LEU A 69 -1.28 -9.44 -11.48
CA LEU A 69 -0.60 -8.81 -12.63
C LEU A 69 0.84 -8.40 -12.33
N GLU A 70 1.07 -7.75 -11.19
CA GLU A 70 2.32 -7.05 -10.90
C GLU A 70 3.18 -7.71 -9.82
N GLY A 71 2.63 -8.69 -9.09
CA GLY A 71 3.31 -9.34 -7.95
C GLY A 71 3.43 -8.47 -6.71
N ARG A 72 2.77 -7.31 -6.73
CA ARG A 72 2.82 -6.26 -5.73
C ARG A 72 1.44 -6.07 -5.15
N LEU A 73 1.30 -6.24 -3.83
CA LEU A 73 0.04 -5.94 -3.17
C LEU A 73 -0.06 -4.42 -3.17
N PRO A 74 -1.08 -3.83 -3.81
CA PRO A 74 -1.15 -2.39 -3.94
C PRO A 74 -1.20 -1.68 -2.58
N GLY A 75 -1.72 -2.31 -1.52
CA GLY A 75 -1.68 -1.72 -0.18
C GLY A 75 -0.27 -1.62 0.41
N VAL A 76 0.54 -2.65 0.21
CA VAL A 76 1.84 -2.82 0.87
C VAL A 76 2.92 -1.88 0.32
N ASP A 77 3.07 -1.81 -1.01
CA ASP A 77 4.07 -0.92 -1.61
C ASP A 77 3.67 0.54 -1.42
N ARG A 78 2.36 0.82 -1.34
CA ARG A 78 1.83 2.16 -1.04
C ARG A 78 2.02 2.55 0.42
N GLU A 79 1.89 1.62 1.36
CA GLU A 79 2.22 1.85 2.78
C GLU A 79 3.71 2.15 2.95
N LEU A 80 4.60 1.38 2.32
CA LEU A 80 6.04 1.64 2.38
C LEU A 80 6.41 2.98 1.73
N ALA A 81 5.80 3.29 0.58
CA ALA A 81 5.94 4.58 -0.11
C ALA A 81 5.49 5.75 0.79
N LEU A 82 4.36 5.61 1.46
CA LEU A 82 3.85 6.59 2.43
C LEU A 82 4.83 6.81 3.58
N GLU A 83 5.34 5.75 4.20
CA GLU A 83 6.29 5.89 5.32
C GLU A 83 7.61 6.49 4.87
N THR A 84 8.10 6.11 3.69
CA THR A 84 9.29 6.71 3.08
C THR A 84 9.09 8.21 2.87
N ALA A 85 7.93 8.62 2.34
CA ALA A 85 7.60 10.03 2.14
C ALA A 85 7.53 10.80 3.47
N ARG A 86 6.97 10.20 4.52
CA ARG A 86 6.90 10.83 5.85
C ARG A 86 8.29 11.10 6.41
N VAL A 87 9.19 10.13 6.32
CA VAL A 87 10.60 10.29 6.71
C VAL A 87 11.22 11.44 5.90
N LEU A 88 11.10 11.40 4.57
CA LEU A 88 11.67 12.44 3.71
C LEU A 88 11.13 13.84 4.03
N LEU A 89 9.86 13.99 4.42
CA LEU A 89 9.30 15.28 4.83
C LEU A 89 9.87 15.77 6.17
N LEU A 90 10.14 14.85 7.10
CA LEU A 90 10.76 15.18 8.39
C LEU A 90 12.22 15.63 8.22
N HIS A 91 12.90 15.15 7.18
CA HIS A 91 14.26 15.59 6.82
C HIS A 91 14.31 16.72 5.78
N ASP A 92 13.22 17.49 5.61
CA ASP A 92 13.16 18.63 4.67
C ASP A 92 13.51 18.25 3.21
N HIS A 93 13.08 17.06 2.76
CA HIS A 93 13.24 16.57 1.39
C HIS A 93 11.90 16.45 0.64
N PRO A 94 11.13 17.54 0.49
CA PRO A 94 9.75 17.47 -0.03
C PRO A 94 9.66 17.00 -1.49
N ARG A 95 10.68 17.27 -2.33
CA ARG A 95 10.69 16.77 -3.73
C ARG A 95 10.82 15.25 -3.79
N LYS A 96 11.72 14.68 -2.99
CA LYS A 96 11.88 13.22 -2.90
C LYS A 96 10.64 12.58 -2.27
N ALA A 97 10.03 13.25 -1.30
CA ALA A 97 8.77 12.78 -0.71
C ALA A 97 7.63 12.71 -1.75
N LEU A 98 7.50 13.71 -2.62
CA LEU A 98 6.52 13.66 -3.72
C LEU A 98 6.79 12.48 -4.67
N GLN A 99 8.05 12.26 -5.04
CA GLN A 99 8.43 11.11 -5.86
C GLN A 99 8.10 9.78 -5.18
N ALA A 100 8.38 9.66 -3.89
CA ALA A 100 8.05 8.46 -3.11
C ALA A 100 6.55 8.20 -3.03
N LEU A 101 5.70 9.25 -3.06
CA LEU A 101 4.24 9.13 -3.01
C LEU A 101 3.59 8.74 -4.34
N GLU A 102 4.36 8.68 -5.44
CA GLU A 102 3.83 8.29 -6.74
C GLU A 102 3.15 6.91 -6.66
N GLY A 103 1.88 6.85 -7.07
CA GLY A 103 1.05 5.64 -6.98
C GLY A 103 0.40 5.40 -5.62
N ALA A 104 0.99 5.86 -4.51
CA ALA A 104 0.40 5.75 -3.16
C ALA A 104 -0.90 6.55 -3.03
N GLU A 105 -0.98 7.69 -3.71
CA GLU A 105 -2.17 8.55 -3.75
C GLU A 105 -3.39 7.90 -4.39
N HIS A 106 -3.22 6.84 -5.19
CA HIS A 106 -4.33 6.09 -5.78
C HIS A 106 -4.79 4.94 -4.88
N GLY A 107 -4.21 4.82 -3.68
CA GLY A 107 -4.61 3.82 -2.70
C GLY A 107 -6.03 4.02 -2.18
N ASP A 108 -6.61 2.93 -1.70
CA ASP A 108 -7.86 2.96 -0.95
C ASP A 108 -7.67 3.63 0.41
N TRP A 109 -8.79 3.90 1.08
CA TRP A 109 -8.78 4.33 2.46
C TRP A 109 -8.12 3.28 3.38
N PRO A 110 -7.28 3.68 4.36
CA PRO A 110 -6.87 5.06 4.65
C PRO A 110 -5.58 5.49 3.91
N VAL A 111 -4.83 4.54 3.35
CA VAL A 111 -3.47 4.76 2.83
C VAL A 111 -3.44 5.84 1.74
N GLY A 112 -4.41 5.85 0.82
CA GLY A 112 -4.47 6.87 -0.22
C GLY A 112 -4.76 8.27 0.33
N THR A 113 -5.64 8.38 1.33
CA THR A 113 -5.87 9.67 2.02
C THR A 113 -4.61 10.13 2.74
N ASP A 114 -3.96 9.24 3.48
CA ASP A 114 -2.74 9.57 4.20
C ASP A 114 -1.62 10.02 3.24
N ALA A 115 -1.50 9.37 2.08
CA ALA A 115 -0.57 9.76 1.01
C ALA A 115 -0.90 11.16 0.45
N ARG A 116 -2.17 11.46 0.20
CA ARG A 116 -2.59 12.79 -0.29
C ARG A 116 -2.41 13.88 0.77
N LEU A 117 -2.57 13.58 2.05
CA LEU A 117 -2.23 14.50 3.15
C LEU A 117 -0.72 14.76 3.23
N CYS A 118 0.13 13.73 3.13
CA CYS A 118 1.58 13.90 3.06
C CYS A 118 2.00 14.74 1.84
N LYS A 119 1.39 14.51 0.68
CA LYS A 119 1.60 15.33 -0.53
C LYS A 119 1.24 16.79 -0.31
N ALA A 120 0.11 17.08 0.35
CA ALA A 120 -0.24 18.46 0.68
C ALA A 120 0.81 19.13 1.58
N GLY A 121 1.36 18.39 2.56
CA GLY A 121 2.50 18.84 3.36
C GLY A 121 3.73 19.16 2.51
N ALA A 122 4.10 18.26 1.60
CA ALA A 122 5.22 18.44 0.68
C ALA A 122 5.05 19.67 -0.23
N LEU A 123 3.84 19.86 -0.78
CA LEU A 123 3.50 21.00 -1.62
C LEU A 123 3.60 22.32 -0.85
N THR A 124 3.14 22.35 0.40
CA THR A 124 3.25 23.52 1.29
C THR A 124 4.72 23.87 1.53
N MET A 125 5.58 22.88 1.81
CA MET A 125 7.03 23.10 1.99
C MET A 125 7.72 23.63 0.72
N LEU A 126 7.15 23.36 -0.45
CA LEU A 126 7.62 23.85 -1.74
C LEU A 126 7.03 25.21 -2.14
N GLY A 127 6.20 25.83 -1.29
CA GLY A 127 5.49 27.08 -1.61
C GLY A 127 4.34 26.91 -2.61
N ARG A 128 3.90 25.67 -2.89
CA ARG A 128 2.79 25.35 -3.79
C ARG A 128 1.46 25.34 -3.03
N ASP A 129 1.18 26.43 -2.31
CA ASP A 129 0.09 26.51 -1.33
C ASP A 129 -1.30 26.33 -1.95
N GLN A 130 -1.51 26.82 -3.17
CA GLN A 130 -2.79 26.71 -3.84
C GLN A 130 -3.14 25.25 -4.15
N GLU A 131 -2.16 24.46 -4.58
CA GLU A 131 -2.33 23.04 -4.85
C GLU A 131 -2.53 22.26 -3.56
N ALA A 132 -1.74 22.56 -2.52
CA ALA A 132 -1.90 21.96 -1.19
C ALA A 132 -3.31 22.19 -0.63
N ARG A 133 -3.82 23.43 -0.70
CA ARG A 133 -5.18 23.79 -0.22
C ARG A 133 -6.27 23.08 -1.00
N THR A 134 -6.11 22.95 -2.31
CA THR A 134 -7.08 22.24 -3.17
C THR A 134 -7.18 20.78 -2.76
N LEU A 135 -6.03 20.12 -2.58
CA LEU A 135 -5.95 18.73 -2.14
C LEU A 135 -6.54 18.54 -0.73
N LEU A 136 -6.18 19.40 0.22
CA LEU A 136 -6.73 19.35 1.59
C LEU A 136 -8.25 19.51 1.60
N ARG A 137 -8.83 20.41 0.78
CA ARG A 137 -10.28 20.57 0.70
C ARG A 137 -10.99 19.30 0.21
N ALA A 138 -10.40 18.58 -0.75
CA ALA A 138 -10.93 17.32 -1.23
C ALA A 138 -10.88 16.25 -0.13
N GLU A 139 -9.74 16.05 0.51
CA GLU A 139 -9.57 15.01 1.53
C GLU A 139 -10.42 15.25 2.78
N ARG A 140 -10.70 16.50 3.16
CA ARG A 140 -11.60 16.79 4.29
C ARG A 140 -12.96 16.11 4.12
N LYS A 141 -13.52 16.10 2.89
CA LYS A 141 -14.82 15.47 2.62
C LYS A 141 -14.76 13.95 2.85
N VAL A 142 -13.69 13.32 2.39
CA VAL A 142 -13.45 11.88 2.56
C VAL A 142 -13.30 11.52 4.04
N ILE A 143 -12.47 12.25 4.77
CA ILE A 143 -12.23 12.02 6.21
C ILE A 143 -13.51 12.17 7.04
N VAL A 144 -14.32 13.19 6.74
CA VAL A 144 -15.61 13.41 7.42
C VAL A 144 -16.59 12.28 7.14
N ALA A 145 -16.65 11.79 5.89
CA ALA A 145 -17.51 10.66 5.53
C ALA A 145 -17.15 9.38 6.30
N HIS A 146 -15.86 9.16 6.56
CA HIS A 146 -15.36 8.04 7.37
C HIS A 146 -15.43 8.27 8.90
N GLN A 147 -15.84 9.47 9.34
CA GLN A 147 -15.93 9.84 10.77
C GLN A 147 -14.61 9.70 11.55
N ASP A 148 -13.45 9.80 10.88
CA ASP A 148 -12.15 9.62 11.52
C ASP A 148 -11.64 10.91 12.17
N LYS A 149 -11.86 11.03 13.48
CA LYS A 149 -11.45 12.20 14.28
C LYS A 149 -9.94 12.42 14.27
N ARG A 150 -9.12 11.36 14.28
CA ARG A 150 -7.65 11.46 14.35
C ARG A 150 -7.09 12.02 13.04
N ARG A 151 -7.59 11.52 11.90
CA ARG A 151 -7.21 12.07 10.59
C ARG A 151 -7.73 13.48 10.38
N LEU A 152 -8.89 13.82 10.95
CA LEU A 152 -9.39 15.20 10.89
C LEU A 152 -8.51 16.15 11.70
N GLU A 153 -7.97 15.72 12.85
CA GLU A 153 -6.97 16.49 13.62
C GLU A 153 -5.67 16.69 12.84
N TRP A 154 -5.16 15.63 12.21
CA TRP A 154 -3.98 15.73 11.35
C TRP A 154 -4.23 16.65 10.14
N TRP A 155 -5.38 16.54 9.51
CA TRP A 155 -5.80 17.46 8.45
C TRP A 155 -5.81 18.92 8.93
N ARG A 156 -6.33 19.19 10.15
CA ARG A 156 -6.33 20.55 10.73
C ARG A 156 -4.93 21.08 10.96
N SER A 157 -3.98 20.25 11.39
CA SER A 157 -2.60 20.69 11.57
C SER A 157 -1.97 21.09 10.24
N LEU A 158 -2.17 20.29 9.19
CA LEU A 158 -1.70 20.63 7.84
C LEU A 158 -2.38 21.89 7.30
N TRP A 159 -3.68 22.06 7.55
CA TRP A 159 -4.42 23.27 7.17
C TRP A 159 -3.87 24.54 7.82
N ARG A 160 -3.34 24.44 9.05
CA ARG A 160 -2.66 25.54 9.76
C ARG A 160 -1.19 25.72 9.35
N GLY A 161 -0.68 24.91 8.42
CA GLY A 161 0.72 24.95 8.00
C GLY A 161 1.70 24.29 8.98
N GLU A 162 1.20 23.49 9.93
CA GLU A 162 2.05 22.77 10.87
C GLU A 162 2.79 21.61 10.16
N ARG A 163 4.07 21.43 10.47
CA ARG A 163 4.92 20.34 9.94
C ARG A 163 4.70 19.02 10.68
N LYS A 164 3.47 18.54 10.70
CA LYS A 164 3.08 17.24 11.29
C LYS A 164 2.67 16.32 10.17
N PHE A 165 3.54 15.38 9.80
CA PHE A 165 3.34 14.52 8.62
C PHE A 165 2.83 13.12 8.97
N SER A 166 2.42 12.87 10.23
CA SER A 166 1.84 11.60 10.66
C SER A 166 0.79 11.79 11.74
N LEU A 167 -0.04 10.76 11.96
CA LEU A 167 -0.99 10.70 13.08
C LEU A 167 -0.31 10.78 14.45
N ALA A 168 0.99 10.48 14.54
CA ALA A 168 1.78 10.60 15.77
C ALA A 168 2.39 12.00 15.96
N GLY A 169 1.99 12.99 15.15
CA GLY A 169 2.48 14.37 15.26
C GLY A 169 3.93 14.57 14.79
N GLY A 170 4.44 13.68 13.93
CA GLY A 170 5.82 13.75 13.41
C GLY A 170 6.88 13.03 14.25
N ASP A 171 6.50 12.36 15.35
CA ASP A 171 7.42 11.56 16.16
C ASP A 171 7.78 10.24 15.45
N ILE A 172 8.95 10.23 14.82
CA ILE A 172 9.51 9.10 14.07
C ILE A 172 9.61 7.85 14.93
N ARG A 173 10.01 7.99 16.20
CA ARG A 173 10.20 6.85 17.11
C ARG A 173 8.86 6.21 17.47
N LYS A 174 7.82 7.02 17.68
CA LYS A 174 6.46 6.50 17.90
C LYS A 174 5.90 5.81 16.65
N ALA A 175 6.16 6.34 15.45
CA ALA A 175 5.76 5.71 14.20
C ALA A 175 6.49 4.36 13.99
N ALA A 176 7.80 4.32 14.20
CA ALA A 176 8.59 3.09 14.09
C ALA A 176 8.09 2.02 15.08
N ASN A 177 7.87 2.41 16.34
CA ASN A 177 7.34 1.52 17.37
C ASN A 177 5.94 0.97 17.04
N LEU A 178 5.10 1.75 16.34
CA LEU A 178 3.81 1.26 15.87
C LEU A 178 4.00 0.18 14.81
N HIS A 179 4.90 0.39 13.84
CA HIS A 179 5.21 -0.62 12.83
C HIS A 179 5.79 -1.89 13.43
N VAL A 180 6.70 -1.79 14.41
CA VAL A 180 7.21 -2.98 15.13
C VAL A 180 6.05 -3.75 15.78
N LYS A 181 5.12 -3.07 16.45
CA LYS A 181 3.95 -3.74 17.08
C LYS A 181 3.04 -4.42 16.06
N LEU A 182 2.84 -3.82 14.90
CA LEU A 182 2.06 -4.40 13.80
C LEU A 182 2.78 -5.61 13.20
N ALA A 183 4.12 -5.53 13.03
CA ALA A 183 4.94 -6.65 12.59
C ALA A 183 4.81 -7.84 13.53
N ASP A 184 4.96 -7.62 14.83
CA ASP A 184 4.84 -8.67 15.85
C ASP A 184 3.44 -9.31 15.84
N ARG A 185 2.39 -8.53 15.58
CA ARG A 185 1.03 -9.05 15.44
C ARG A 185 0.90 -9.92 14.18
N ALA A 186 1.45 -9.49 13.06
CA ALA A 186 1.43 -10.23 11.80
C ALA A 186 2.20 -11.56 11.90
N VAL A 187 3.34 -11.58 12.61
CA VAL A 187 4.07 -12.82 12.93
C VAL A 187 3.19 -13.78 13.71
N ARG A 188 2.49 -13.29 14.76
CA ARG A 188 1.58 -14.12 15.57
C ARG A 188 0.43 -14.71 14.76
N THR A 189 -0.02 -14.03 13.71
CA THR A 189 -1.09 -14.52 12.82
C THR A 189 -0.58 -15.34 11.63
N GLY A 190 0.74 -15.59 11.55
CA GLY A 190 1.36 -16.35 10.46
C GLY A 190 1.51 -15.59 9.15
N ASP A 191 1.29 -14.27 9.15
CA ASP A 191 1.46 -13.41 7.97
C ASP A 191 2.89 -12.87 7.89
N THR A 192 3.82 -13.76 7.53
CA THR A 192 5.26 -13.49 7.45
C THR A 192 5.60 -12.36 6.48
N ARG A 193 4.77 -12.17 5.44
CA ARG A 193 4.96 -11.12 4.45
C ARG A 193 4.64 -9.74 5.05
N MET A 194 3.47 -9.60 5.66
CA MET A 194 3.06 -8.38 6.33
C MET A 194 4.01 -8.01 7.48
N ALA A 195 4.52 -9.01 8.21
CA ALA A 195 5.53 -8.81 9.23
C ALA A 195 6.82 -8.19 8.67
N LEU A 196 7.37 -8.77 7.61
CA LEU A 196 8.60 -8.27 6.96
C LEU A 196 8.44 -6.82 6.47
N GLU A 197 7.25 -6.47 5.98
CA GLU A 197 6.96 -5.15 5.44
C GLU A 197 6.85 -4.10 6.54
N HIS A 198 6.21 -4.41 7.67
CA HIS A 198 6.21 -3.54 8.83
C HIS A 198 7.60 -3.41 9.47
N TYR A 199 8.41 -4.47 9.51
CA TYR A 199 9.81 -4.34 9.95
C TYR A 199 10.62 -3.45 9.00
N ARG A 200 10.40 -3.52 7.68
CA ARG A 200 11.04 -2.61 6.71
C ARG A 200 10.61 -1.17 6.92
N ALA A 201 9.32 -0.92 7.14
CA ALA A 201 8.81 0.42 7.43
C ALA A 201 9.42 0.99 8.73
N ALA A 202 9.45 0.19 9.80
CA ALA A 202 10.10 0.56 11.06
C ALA A 202 11.60 0.85 10.87
N ARG A 203 12.28 0.04 10.06
CA ARG A 203 13.70 0.23 9.75
C ARG A 203 13.95 1.52 8.98
N VAL A 204 13.16 1.80 7.94
CA VAL A 204 13.23 3.06 7.17
C VAL A 204 13.00 4.27 8.07
N LEU A 205 12.09 4.16 9.04
CA LEU A 205 11.86 5.21 10.03
C LEU A 205 13.05 5.40 10.99
N LEU A 206 13.84 4.36 11.28
CA LEU A 206 14.95 4.41 12.25
C LEU A 206 16.35 4.60 11.64
N GLU A 207 16.51 4.42 10.33
CA GLU A 207 17.80 4.46 9.61
C GLU A 207 18.23 5.88 9.14
N VAL A 208 17.47 6.94 9.47
CA VAL A 208 17.75 8.32 9.01
C VAL A 208 18.04 9.27 10.17
#